data_AF-A0A9W9TFN0-F1
#
_entry.id   AF-A0A9W9TFN0-F1
#
_cell.length_a   1.000
_cell.length_b   1.000
_cell.length_c   1.000
_cell.angle_alpha   90.00
_cell.angle_beta   90.00
_cell.angle_gamma   90.00
#
_symmetry.space_group_name_H-M   'P 1'
#
loop_
_entity.id
_entity.type
_entity.pdbx_description
1 polymer ?
#
loop_
_entity_poly.entity_id
_entity_poly.type
_entity_poly.pdbx_seq_one_letter_code
_entity_poly.pdbx_strand_id
1 'polypeptide(L)'
;MRLFATGRALRASTSRWPIFATRPRISIPRTCLLHESTPAISRSWSSTPARWTAQSTASAKQPPSLKIEGDSYKTDNWTNTTDQILSHVGRRLYLNEDHPLAITRKLIESQFPAPIFGNYIEKNPVVTTAQNFDVLGFPADHPGRSRTDTYYVNDKTVLRTHTSAHQQAYFQQLHRNEQSHPEEVGYTVIADVYRRDAIDRSHYPVFHQMEGAMLWKRPENNPLASSSETAAKIKADIKLIPSHDVPVEDPNPTIHPQRNPLQDQYHSEEEVEAIAAHLKRSLERMVIKVFTEGSKAAAASSGSDYEPEPLKVRWVEAYFPFTSPSWELEVFWQGEWLEILGCGVIQQNLLNNSDVPHRVGWAFGLGIERIAMLLFNIPDIRLFWSRDERFLSQFRAGQITRFEPFSKHPACYKDVAFWLPPSAVTGGSSAAGGAVPFHENDVMEIVRGIGGDLVEDVSLIDEFTHPKTQRKSMCYRINYRSLERTLTNEEANEMHDQVRKQLVDDFGVELR
;
A
#
# COMPACT_ATOMS: atom_id res chain seq x y z
N MET A 1 7.27 20.19 20.37
CA MET A 1 7.19 18.87 21.03
C MET A 1 6.81 17.89 19.93
N ARG A 2 7.73 17.02 19.49
CA ARG A 2 7.63 16.23 18.25
C ARG A 2 6.72 15.01 18.45
N LEU A 3 5.59 14.95 17.74
CA LEU A 3 4.75 13.75 17.61
C LEU A 3 5.18 13.02 16.34
N PHE A 4 5.66 11.78 16.50
CA PHE A 4 6.05 10.88 15.42
C PHE A 4 4.78 10.29 14.78
N ALA A 5 4.51 10.67 13.54
CA ALA A 5 3.57 9.98 12.66
C ALA A 5 4.36 9.09 11.71
N THR A 6 4.72 7.89 12.18
CA THR A 6 5.03 6.70 11.36
C THR A 6 4.97 5.51 12.31
N GLY A 7 3.95 4.66 12.17
CA GLY A 7 3.87 3.38 12.87
C GLY A 7 4.95 2.42 12.35
N ARG A 8 6.15 2.46 12.95
CA ARG A 8 7.17 1.41 12.84
C ARG A 8 7.39 0.80 14.22
N ALA A 9 6.72 -0.32 14.49
CA ALA A 9 7.04 -1.15 15.64
C ALA A 9 8.29 -1.98 15.33
N LEU A 10 9.47 -1.47 15.72
CA LEU A 10 10.69 -2.27 15.83
C LEU A 10 10.51 -3.30 16.96
N ARG A 11 10.24 -4.56 16.63
CA ARG A 11 10.35 -5.68 17.60
C ARG A 11 11.77 -6.26 17.55
N ALA A 12 12.47 -6.11 18.66
CA ALA A 12 13.75 -6.76 18.93
C ALA A 12 13.56 -8.27 19.08
N SER A 13 14.26 -9.07 18.26
CA SER A 13 14.32 -10.52 18.44
C SER A 13 15.20 -10.87 19.64
N THR A 14 14.63 -11.50 20.67
CA THR A 14 15.40 -12.09 21.76
C THR A 14 15.94 -13.46 21.33
N SER A 15 17.25 -13.59 21.43
CA SER A 15 18.06 -14.80 21.27
C SER A 15 17.66 -15.94 22.21
N ARG A 16 17.66 -17.20 21.73
CA ARG A 16 18.35 -18.31 22.45
C ARG A 16 18.63 -19.60 21.63
N TRP A 17 19.92 -19.82 21.40
CA TRP A 17 20.77 -21.05 21.47
C TRP A 17 20.67 -22.21 20.42
N PRO A 18 21.83 -22.75 19.98
CA PRO A 18 21.92 -23.74 18.90
C PRO A 18 21.98 -25.18 19.41
N ILE A 19 21.40 -26.12 18.64
CA ILE A 19 21.64 -27.56 18.79
C ILE A 19 22.69 -27.96 17.75
N PHE A 20 23.84 -28.42 18.23
CA PHE A 20 24.92 -29.01 17.45
C PHE A 20 24.45 -30.32 16.80
N ALA A 21 24.65 -30.45 15.48
CA ALA A 21 24.65 -31.73 14.78
C ALA A 21 25.91 -31.83 13.92
N THR A 22 26.80 -32.72 14.34
CA THR A 22 28.05 -33.11 13.69
C THR A 22 27.76 -33.85 12.37
N ARG A 23 28.44 -33.46 11.28
CA ARG A 23 28.51 -34.27 10.05
C ARG A 23 29.94 -34.76 9.82
N PRO A 24 30.15 -36.04 9.49
CA PRO A 24 31.47 -36.58 9.24
C PRO A 24 31.97 -36.23 7.82
N ARG A 25 33.25 -35.92 7.72
CA ARG A 25 34.01 -35.78 6.48
C ARG A 25 34.17 -37.14 5.82
N ILE A 26 33.82 -37.23 4.53
CA ILE A 26 34.20 -38.36 3.67
C ILE A 26 35.21 -37.83 2.65
N SER A 27 36.39 -38.42 2.67
CA SER A 27 37.50 -38.20 1.74
C SER A 27 37.68 -39.45 0.87
N ILE A 28 37.71 -39.30 -0.45
CA ILE A 28 38.08 -40.38 -1.40
C ILE A 28 38.96 -39.77 -2.52
N PRO A 29 39.97 -40.50 -3.06
CA PRO A 29 41.24 -39.93 -3.50
C PRO A 29 41.39 -39.73 -5.03
N ARG A 30 42.51 -39.08 -5.39
CA ARG A 30 43.06 -38.92 -6.74
C ARG A 30 43.41 -40.25 -7.40
N THR A 31 43.16 -40.36 -8.71
CA THR A 31 43.87 -41.26 -9.62
C THR A 31 44.15 -40.59 -10.96
N CYS A 32 45.29 -40.98 -11.55
CA CYS A 32 45.97 -40.41 -12.70
C CYS A 32 45.44 -40.91 -14.06
N LEU A 33 45.60 -40.03 -15.06
CA LEU A 33 46.07 -40.20 -16.44
C LEU A 33 45.56 -41.37 -17.28
N LEU A 34 45.03 -41.04 -18.47
CA LEU A 34 45.48 -41.62 -19.74
C LEU A 34 45.39 -40.58 -20.87
N HIS A 35 46.29 -40.76 -21.81
CA HIS A 35 46.77 -39.85 -22.84
C HIS A 35 46.22 -40.30 -24.19
N GLU A 36 45.68 -39.41 -25.01
CA GLU A 36 45.56 -39.66 -26.46
C GLU A 36 45.46 -38.34 -27.24
N SER A 37 45.97 -38.36 -28.45
CA SER A 37 46.66 -37.29 -29.14
C SER A 37 45.95 -36.83 -30.43
N THR A 38 45.75 -35.51 -30.58
CA THR A 38 45.82 -34.63 -31.81
C THR A 38 45.09 -35.02 -33.12
N PRO A 39 44.62 -34.07 -33.98
CA PRO A 39 45.36 -32.85 -34.37
C PRO A 39 44.57 -31.54 -34.55
N ALA A 40 45.37 -30.48 -34.67
CA ALA A 40 45.02 -29.07 -34.76
C ALA A 40 44.50 -28.65 -36.15
N ILE A 41 43.55 -27.70 -36.16
CA ILE A 41 43.19 -26.89 -37.32
C ILE A 41 43.28 -25.42 -36.89
N SER A 42 44.24 -24.69 -37.46
CA SER A 42 44.39 -23.25 -37.31
C SER A 42 43.45 -22.51 -38.25
N ARG A 43 42.67 -21.54 -37.74
CA ARG A 43 42.09 -20.46 -38.55
C ARG A 43 42.34 -19.13 -37.87
N SER A 44 43.13 -18.30 -38.55
CA SER A 44 43.41 -16.91 -38.24
C SER A 44 42.18 -16.04 -38.43
N TRP A 45 41.87 -15.20 -37.45
CA TRP A 45 40.94 -14.07 -37.61
C TRP A 45 41.64 -12.78 -37.23
N SER A 46 41.63 -11.86 -38.19
CA SER A 46 42.21 -10.52 -38.15
C SER A 46 41.51 -9.63 -37.12
N SER A 47 42.28 -9.01 -36.23
CA SER A 47 41.82 -7.98 -35.31
C SER A 47 41.77 -6.62 -36.00
N THR A 48 40.55 -6.10 -36.23
CA THR A 48 40.33 -4.67 -36.48
C THR A 48 39.75 -4.08 -35.20
N PRO A 49 40.36 -3.06 -34.57
CA PRO A 49 39.82 -2.50 -33.34
C PRO A 49 38.60 -1.64 -33.66
N ALA A 50 37.41 -2.11 -33.26
CA ALA A 50 36.21 -1.30 -33.24
C ALA A 50 36.39 -0.18 -32.21
N ARG A 51 36.37 1.06 -32.71
CA ARG A 51 36.51 2.29 -31.95
C ARG A 51 35.24 2.46 -31.09
N TRP A 52 35.31 2.07 -29.82
CA TRP A 52 34.27 2.35 -28.83
C TRP A 52 34.23 3.87 -28.61
N THR A 53 33.25 4.53 -29.21
CA THR A 53 32.86 5.88 -28.79
C THR A 53 32.22 5.76 -27.42
N ALA A 54 32.93 6.26 -26.41
CA ALA A 54 32.39 6.48 -25.08
C ALA A 54 31.19 7.44 -25.18
N GLN A 55 29.98 6.90 -25.20
CA GLN A 55 28.79 7.67 -24.88
C GLN A 55 28.86 7.96 -23.38
N SER A 56 29.27 9.17 -23.05
CA SER A 56 28.97 9.80 -21.76
C SER A 56 27.45 9.75 -21.58
N THR A 57 26.99 8.86 -20.70
CA THR A 57 25.60 8.82 -20.25
C THR A 57 25.38 10.01 -19.34
N ALA A 58 25.03 11.15 -19.94
CA ALA A 58 24.36 12.22 -19.22
C ALA A 58 23.11 11.64 -18.54
N SER A 59 22.89 11.97 -17.26
CA SER A 59 21.63 11.74 -16.55
C SER A 59 20.46 11.96 -17.52
N ALA A 60 19.65 10.92 -17.73
CA ALA A 60 18.56 10.96 -18.70
C ALA A 60 17.66 12.16 -18.36
N LYS A 61 17.71 13.20 -19.21
CA LYS A 61 16.88 14.40 -19.01
C LYS A 61 15.42 13.94 -18.95
N GLN A 62 14.74 14.26 -17.86
CA GLN A 62 13.32 13.97 -17.72
C GLN A 62 12.56 14.50 -18.94
N PRO A 63 11.56 13.74 -19.46
CA PRO A 63 10.77 14.18 -20.59
C PRO A 63 10.07 15.50 -20.23
N PRO A 64 9.84 16.43 -21.17
CA PRO A 64 9.20 17.72 -20.88
C PRO A 64 7.74 17.60 -20.43
N SER A 65 7.13 16.43 -20.67
CA SER A 65 5.77 16.13 -20.26
C SER A 65 5.56 14.62 -20.11
N LEU A 66 4.70 14.22 -19.18
CA LEU A 66 4.17 12.86 -19.05
C LEU A 66 2.79 12.78 -19.70
N LYS A 67 2.46 11.61 -20.27
CA LYS A 67 1.11 11.32 -20.79
C LYS A 67 0.45 10.28 -19.91
N ILE A 68 -0.70 10.60 -19.32
CA ILE A 68 -1.41 9.72 -18.38
C ILE A 68 -2.90 9.79 -18.73
N GLU A 69 -3.53 8.64 -19.00
CA GLU A 69 -4.95 8.54 -19.38
C GLU A 69 -5.38 9.46 -20.56
N GLY A 70 -4.46 9.73 -21.49
CA GLY A 70 -4.70 10.58 -22.66
C GLY A 70 -4.37 12.07 -22.45
N ASP A 71 -4.26 12.51 -21.19
CA ASP A 71 -3.89 13.88 -20.83
C ASP A 71 -2.37 14.07 -20.79
N SER A 72 -1.91 15.30 -21.02
CA SER A 72 -0.50 15.67 -21.00
C SER A 72 -0.21 16.61 -19.82
N TYR A 73 0.76 16.21 -19.00
CA TYR A 73 1.17 16.92 -17.79
C TYR A 73 2.62 17.39 -17.95
N LYS A 74 2.89 18.68 -17.72
CA LYS A 74 4.26 19.19 -17.73
C LYS A 74 5.04 18.60 -16.55
N THR A 75 6.30 18.27 -16.78
CA THR A 75 7.24 17.85 -15.73
C THR A 75 7.98 19.05 -15.16
N ASP A 76 8.52 18.89 -13.96
CA ASP A 76 9.33 19.87 -13.26
C ASP A 76 10.31 19.20 -12.28
N ASN A 77 10.90 19.99 -11.37
CA ASN A 77 11.87 19.49 -10.41
C ASN A 77 11.27 18.56 -9.33
N TRP A 78 9.94 18.50 -9.20
CA TRP A 78 9.24 17.61 -8.27
C TRP A 78 8.98 16.24 -8.88
N THR A 79 8.83 16.15 -10.20
CA THR A 79 8.55 14.92 -10.93
C THR A 79 9.49 13.79 -10.50
N ASN A 80 8.91 12.71 -10.00
CA ASN A 80 9.61 11.47 -9.64
C ASN A 80 8.84 10.22 -10.11
N THR A 81 7.74 10.42 -10.84
CA THR A 81 6.98 9.33 -11.45
C THR A 81 7.77 8.73 -12.61
N THR A 82 7.96 7.40 -12.61
CA THR A 82 8.75 6.69 -13.62
C THR A 82 7.87 5.98 -14.64
N ASP A 83 8.42 5.67 -15.81
CA ASP A 83 7.70 4.88 -16.84
C ASP A 83 7.26 3.51 -16.32
N GLN A 84 8.05 2.90 -15.42
CA GLN A 84 7.69 1.65 -14.77
C GLN A 84 6.40 1.79 -13.95
N ILE A 85 6.25 2.89 -13.20
CA ILE A 85 5.02 3.16 -12.45
C ILE A 85 3.86 3.47 -13.39
N LEU A 86 4.10 4.28 -14.43
CA LEU A 86 3.07 4.59 -15.43
C LEU A 86 2.60 3.36 -16.21
N SER A 87 3.42 2.31 -16.34
CA SER A 87 3.02 1.05 -16.99
C SER A 87 1.90 0.30 -16.25
N HIS A 88 1.64 0.63 -14.98
CA HIS A 88 0.57 0.05 -14.17
C HIS A 88 -0.75 0.79 -14.35
N VAL A 89 -0.71 2.07 -14.77
CA VAL A 89 -1.89 2.89 -14.99
C VAL A 89 -2.78 2.24 -16.04
N GLY A 90 -4.07 2.17 -15.76
CA GLY A 90 -5.06 1.58 -16.67
C GLY A 90 -5.22 0.05 -16.57
N ARG A 91 -4.36 -0.65 -15.79
CA ARG A 91 -4.51 -2.11 -15.54
C ARG A 91 -5.83 -2.46 -14.86
N ARG A 92 -6.30 -1.60 -13.95
CA ARG A 92 -7.65 -1.63 -13.33
C ARG A 92 -8.10 -3.05 -12.93
N LEU A 93 -7.25 -3.74 -12.18
CA LEU A 93 -7.42 -5.17 -11.85
C LEU A 93 -8.75 -5.47 -11.14
N TYR A 94 -9.28 -4.49 -10.41
CA TYR A 94 -10.58 -4.52 -9.72
C TYR A 94 -11.81 -4.50 -10.64
N LEU A 95 -11.63 -4.29 -11.95
CA LEU A 95 -12.68 -4.38 -12.97
C LEU A 95 -12.71 -5.71 -13.71
N ASN A 96 -11.64 -6.51 -13.63
CA ASN A 96 -11.66 -7.86 -14.18
C ASN A 96 -12.45 -8.76 -13.23
N GLU A 97 -13.65 -9.17 -13.64
CA GLU A 97 -14.64 -9.84 -12.79
C GLU A 97 -14.16 -11.15 -12.16
N ASP A 98 -13.28 -11.88 -12.85
CA ASP A 98 -12.70 -13.12 -12.34
C ASP A 98 -11.47 -12.87 -11.46
N HIS A 99 -10.95 -11.64 -11.41
CA HIS A 99 -9.79 -11.31 -10.60
C HIS A 99 -10.15 -11.26 -9.10
N PRO A 100 -9.31 -11.79 -8.20
CA PRO A 100 -9.59 -11.81 -6.76
C PRO A 100 -9.89 -10.43 -6.18
N LEU A 101 -9.25 -9.36 -6.68
CA LEU A 101 -9.54 -7.99 -6.24
C LEU A 101 -10.97 -7.53 -6.61
N ALA A 102 -11.50 -7.92 -7.77
CA ALA A 102 -12.86 -7.60 -8.16
C ALA A 102 -13.89 -8.39 -7.35
N ILE A 103 -13.59 -9.67 -7.07
CA ILE A 103 -14.42 -10.51 -6.21
C ILE A 103 -14.47 -9.93 -4.79
N THR A 104 -13.33 -9.52 -4.23
CA THR A 104 -13.27 -8.83 -2.94
C THR A 104 -14.03 -7.52 -2.95
N ARG A 105 -13.85 -6.67 -3.98
CA ARG A 105 -14.60 -5.42 -4.17
C ARG A 105 -16.11 -5.68 -4.10
N LYS A 106 -16.62 -6.62 -4.90
CA LYS A 106 -18.06 -6.96 -4.94
C LYS A 106 -18.58 -7.50 -3.62
N LEU A 107 -17.78 -8.28 -2.90
CA LEU A 107 -18.15 -8.76 -1.57
C LEU A 107 -18.32 -7.60 -0.59
N ILE A 108 -17.44 -6.60 -0.64
CA ILE A 108 -17.53 -5.41 0.21
C ILE A 108 -18.71 -4.53 -0.21
N GLU A 109 -18.87 -4.24 -1.51
CA GLU A 109 -20.01 -3.49 -2.07
C GLU A 109 -21.35 -4.14 -1.68
N SER A 110 -21.42 -5.48 -1.54
CA SER A 110 -22.64 -6.17 -1.08
C SER A 110 -23.08 -5.80 0.34
N GLN A 111 -22.17 -5.26 1.16
CA GLN A 111 -22.47 -4.78 2.51
C GLN A 111 -22.89 -3.30 2.54
N PHE A 112 -22.77 -2.62 1.40
CA PHE A 112 -23.20 -1.25 1.15
C PHE A 112 -24.09 -1.22 -0.11
N PRO A 113 -25.28 -1.84 -0.07
CA PRO A 113 -26.11 -2.02 -1.25
C PRO A 113 -26.81 -0.73 -1.70
N ALA A 114 -27.06 -0.65 -3.01
CA ALA A 114 -27.99 0.31 -3.58
C ALA A 114 -29.42 0.06 -3.06
N PRO A 115 -30.28 1.09 -2.98
CA PRO A 115 -30.02 2.46 -3.43
C PRO A 115 -29.41 3.38 -2.33
N ILE A 116 -29.19 2.87 -1.12
CA ILE A 116 -28.66 3.65 0.02
C ILE A 116 -27.22 4.12 -0.26
N PHE A 117 -26.42 3.26 -0.89
CA PHE A 117 -25.05 3.56 -1.30
C PHE A 117 -24.90 3.56 -2.82
N GLY A 118 -24.31 4.64 -3.36
CA GLY A 118 -23.79 4.66 -4.72
C GLY A 118 -22.41 3.98 -4.77
N ASN A 119 -22.26 2.94 -5.59
CA ASN A 119 -20.99 2.22 -5.75
C ASN A 119 -20.26 2.72 -7.00
N TYR A 120 -19.19 3.48 -6.79
CA TYR A 120 -18.48 4.21 -7.84
C TYR A 120 -17.09 3.65 -8.12
N ILE A 121 -16.57 3.99 -9.30
CA ILE A 121 -15.24 3.59 -9.76
C ILE A 121 -14.52 4.85 -10.22
N GLU A 122 -13.37 5.13 -9.62
CA GLU A 122 -12.48 6.18 -10.10
C GLU A 122 -11.40 5.58 -11.02
N LYS A 123 -11.27 6.13 -12.22
CA LYS A 123 -10.42 5.57 -13.28
C LYS A 123 -9.14 6.35 -13.51
N ASN A 124 -9.19 7.68 -13.32
CA ASN A 124 -8.02 8.52 -13.55
C ASN A 124 -7.22 8.62 -12.24
N PRO A 125 -5.98 8.11 -12.16
CA PRO A 125 -5.18 8.14 -10.93
C PRO A 125 -4.62 9.52 -10.59
N VAL A 126 -4.70 10.46 -11.52
CA VAL A 126 -4.10 11.77 -11.40
C VAL A 126 -5.02 12.70 -10.62
N VAL A 127 -4.49 13.28 -9.54
CA VAL A 127 -5.19 14.28 -8.71
C VAL A 127 -4.26 15.45 -8.42
N THR A 128 -4.85 16.60 -8.09
CA THR A 128 -4.07 17.73 -7.60
C THR A 128 -3.50 17.44 -6.21
N THR A 129 -2.37 18.07 -5.87
CA THR A 129 -1.84 18.02 -4.50
C THR A 129 -2.84 18.54 -3.47
N ALA A 130 -3.69 19.50 -3.87
CA ALA A 130 -4.77 20.01 -3.03
C ALA A 130 -5.81 18.93 -2.71
N GLN A 131 -6.29 18.19 -3.72
CA GLN A 131 -7.25 17.10 -3.51
C GLN A 131 -6.66 15.99 -2.64
N ASN A 132 -5.40 15.61 -2.89
CA ASN A 132 -4.77 14.52 -2.14
C ASN A 132 -4.39 14.91 -0.71
N PHE A 133 -4.19 16.18 -0.40
CA PHE A 133 -3.65 16.59 0.90
C PHE A 133 -4.35 17.80 1.53
N ASP A 134 -4.41 18.94 0.83
CA ASP A 134 -4.86 20.22 1.44
C ASP A 134 -6.33 20.17 1.86
N VAL A 135 -7.19 19.66 0.97
CA VAL A 135 -8.64 19.52 1.20
C VAL A 135 -8.91 18.64 2.44
N LEU A 136 -8.07 17.62 2.63
CA LEU A 136 -8.15 16.67 3.74
C LEU A 136 -7.45 17.17 5.01
N GLY A 137 -6.93 18.40 5.02
CA GLY A 137 -6.33 19.00 6.22
C GLY A 137 -4.93 18.50 6.56
N PHE A 138 -4.22 17.84 5.64
CA PHE A 138 -2.84 17.44 5.88
C PHE A 138 -1.96 18.68 6.10
N PRO A 139 -1.14 18.76 7.16
CA PRO A 139 -0.16 19.83 7.32
C PRO A 139 0.85 19.89 6.16
N ALA A 140 1.39 21.07 5.85
CA ALA A 140 2.36 21.25 4.77
C ALA A 140 3.67 20.46 4.98
N ASP A 141 4.03 20.19 6.24
CA ASP A 141 5.19 19.41 6.67
C ASP A 141 4.87 17.94 6.95
N HIS A 142 3.66 17.48 6.59
CA HIS A 142 3.25 16.09 6.82
C HIS A 142 4.14 15.11 6.04
N PRO A 143 4.66 14.03 6.66
CA PRO A 143 5.57 13.07 6.01
C PRO A 143 5.02 12.50 4.70
N GLY A 144 3.72 12.20 4.65
CA GLY A 144 3.06 11.72 3.43
C GLY A 144 3.12 12.66 2.22
N ARG A 145 3.44 13.96 2.40
CA ARG A 145 3.70 14.88 1.28
C ARG A 145 5.13 14.76 0.74
N SER A 146 6.01 14.03 1.41
CA SER A 146 7.41 13.88 1.00
C SER A 146 7.52 13.25 -0.38
N ARG A 147 8.50 13.71 -1.18
CA ARG A 147 8.86 13.09 -2.45
C ARG A 147 9.37 11.66 -2.28
N THR A 148 9.80 11.27 -1.08
CA THR A 148 10.25 9.90 -0.77
C THR A 148 9.11 8.91 -0.68
N ASP A 149 7.88 9.38 -0.49
CA ASP A 149 6.72 8.54 -0.15
C ASP A 149 5.61 8.67 -1.22
N THR A 150 5.60 9.78 -1.97
CA THR A 150 4.58 10.11 -2.97
C THR A 150 5.15 10.21 -4.39
N TYR A 151 4.41 9.69 -5.37
CA TYR A 151 4.68 9.90 -6.80
C TYR A 151 4.09 11.22 -7.29
N TYR A 152 4.96 12.20 -7.49
CA TYR A 152 4.67 13.49 -8.09
C TYR A 152 4.81 13.40 -9.61
N VAL A 153 3.76 13.83 -10.31
CA VAL A 153 3.80 14.11 -11.75
C VAL A 153 4.48 15.47 -11.97
N ASN A 154 4.18 16.44 -11.12
CA ASN A 154 4.83 17.75 -10.97
C ASN A 154 4.48 18.35 -9.60
N ASP A 155 4.89 19.59 -9.31
CA ASP A 155 4.66 20.27 -8.01
C ASP A 155 3.19 20.38 -7.57
N LYS A 156 2.25 20.28 -8.51
CA LYS A 156 0.81 20.47 -8.29
C LYS A 156 -0.02 19.22 -8.51
N THR A 157 0.60 18.13 -8.95
CA THR A 157 -0.12 16.94 -9.41
C THR A 157 0.60 15.68 -8.97
N VAL A 158 -0.15 14.75 -8.42
CA VAL A 158 0.34 13.46 -7.92
C VAL A 158 -0.48 12.33 -8.53
N LEU A 159 0.09 11.13 -8.54
CA LEU A 159 -0.73 9.92 -8.52
C LEU A 159 -1.30 9.78 -7.11
N ARG A 160 -2.62 9.64 -6.97
CA ARG A 160 -3.28 9.62 -5.67
C ARG A 160 -2.65 8.59 -4.72
N THR A 161 -2.42 8.97 -3.48
CA THR A 161 -1.86 8.06 -2.46
C THR A 161 -2.94 7.31 -1.68
N HIS A 162 -4.19 7.78 -1.78
CA HIS A 162 -5.35 7.17 -1.16
C HIS A 162 -6.65 7.59 -1.87
N THR A 163 -7.69 6.76 -1.77
CA THR A 163 -9.03 7.09 -2.31
C THR A 163 -9.69 8.29 -1.65
N SER A 164 -9.26 8.67 -0.43
CA SER A 164 -9.77 9.83 0.28
C SER A 164 -9.56 11.14 -0.48
N ALA A 165 -8.65 11.18 -1.47
CA ALA A 165 -8.46 12.33 -2.36
C ALA A 165 -9.73 12.73 -3.12
N HIS A 166 -10.73 11.85 -3.17
CA HIS A 166 -12.01 12.08 -3.84
C HIS A 166 -13.16 12.40 -2.87
N GLN A 167 -12.95 12.45 -1.55
CA GLN A 167 -14.02 12.69 -0.57
C GLN A 167 -14.83 13.96 -0.86
N GLN A 168 -14.16 15.09 -1.08
CA GLN A 168 -14.84 16.36 -1.41
C GLN A 168 -15.73 16.23 -2.65
N ALA A 169 -15.22 15.60 -3.71
CA ALA A 169 -15.95 15.44 -4.96
C ALA A 169 -17.21 14.57 -4.77
N TYR A 170 -17.11 13.49 -3.98
CA TYR A 170 -18.23 12.60 -3.69
C TYR A 170 -19.23 13.18 -2.68
N PHE A 171 -18.80 14.00 -1.71
CA PHE A 171 -19.72 14.75 -0.85
C PHE A 171 -20.56 15.75 -1.66
N GLN A 172 -19.92 16.47 -2.59
CA GLN A 172 -20.64 17.33 -3.53
C GLN A 172 -21.55 16.51 -4.47
N GLN A 173 -21.13 15.31 -4.87
CA GLN A 173 -21.95 14.42 -5.70
C GLN A 173 -23.20 13.93 -4.97
N LEU A 174 -23.07 13.46 -3.72
CA LEU A 174 -24.21 13.08 -2.89
C LEU A 174 -25.22 14.23 -2.76
N HIS A 175 -24.75 15.46 -2.62
CA HIS A 175 -25.63 16.62 -2.61
C HIS A 175 -26.30 16.90 -3.96
N ARG A 176 -25.58 16.77 -5.09
CA ARG A 176 -26.18 16.88 -6.43
C ARG A 176 -27.22 15.78 -6.70
N ASN A 177 -26.97 14.57 -6.20
CA ASN A 177 -27.86 13.42 -6.37
C ASN A 177 -29.12 13.52 -5.51
N GLU A 178 -29.16 14.37 -4.50
CA GLU A 178 -30.25 14.49 -3.53
C GLU A 178 -31.64 14.68 -4.16
N GLN A 179 -31.73 15.33 -5.33
CA GLN A 179 -33.00 15.51 -6.04
C GLN A 179 -33.39 14.29 -6.88
N SER A 180 -32.43 13.55 -7.42
CA SER A 180 -32.64 12.44 -8.34
C SER A 180 -32.64 11.06 -7.66
N HIS A 181 -31.88 10.92 -6.58
CA HIS A 181 -31.68 9.71 -5.76
C HIS A 181 -31.67 10.11 -4.27
N PRO A 182 -32.80 10.58 -3.72
CA PRO A 182 -32.87 11.09 -2.34
C PRO A 182 -32.52 10.04 -1.27
N GLU A 183 -32.62 8.76 -1.60
CA GLU A 183 -32.22 7.63 -0.77
C GLU A 183 -30.72 7.37 -0.72
N GLU A 184 -29.95 7.92 -1.67
CA GLU A 184 -28.49 7.80 -1.71
C GLU A 184 -27.87 8.72 -0.66
N VAL A 185 -27.60 8.16 0.51
CA VAL A 185 -27.03 8.86 1.67
C VAL A 185 -25.57 8.48 1.93
N GLY A 186 -25.05 7.51 1.19
CA GLY A 186 -23.65 7.12 1.25
C GLY A 186 -23.08 6.74 -0.11
N TYR A 187 -21.77 6.57 -0.17
CA TYR A 187 -21.09 6.06 -1.35
C TYR A 187 -20.00 5.06 -0.96
N THR A 188 -19.64 4.21 -1.91
CA THR A 188 -18.32 3.59 -1.95
C THR A 188 -17.60 4.01 -3.23
N VAL A 189 -16.28 4.12 -3.19
CA VAL A 189 -15.47 4.31 -4.41
C VAL A 189 -14.25 3.42 -4.37
N ILE A 190 -14.05 2.66 -5.44
CA ILE A 190 -12.83 1.86 -5.65
C ILE A 190 -11.87 2.59 -6.59
N ALA A 191 -10.58 2.52 -6.27
CA ALA A 191 -9.52 3.00 -7.17
C ALA A 191 -8.16 2.33 -6.88
N ASP A 192 -7.28 2.32 -7.89
CA ASP A 192 -5.84 2.09 -7.73
C ASP A 192 -5.15 3.32 -7.12
N VAL A 193 -4.25 3.12 -6.17
CA VAL A 193 -3.50 4.16 -5.45
C VAL A 193 -2.00 3.85 -5.50
N TYR A 194 -1.18 4.89 -5.37
CA TYR A 194 0.24 4.84 -5.70
C TYR A 194 1.07 5.37 -4.54
N ARG A 195 2.05 4.58 -4.07
CA ARG A 195 2.95 4.96 -2.98
C ARG A 195 4.38 4.49 -3.24
N ARG A 196 5.37 5.31 -2.86
CA ARG A 196 6.75 4.88 -2.77
C ARG A 196 6.94 4.20 -1.43
N ASP A 197 7.18 2.90 -1.44
CA ASP A 197 7.26 2.08 -0.23
C ASP A 197 8.29 0.95 -0.40
N ALA A 198 8.46 0.17 0.66
CA ALA A 198 9.28 -1.03 0.70
C ALA A 198 8.95 -2.03 -0.43
N ILE A 199 9.91 -2.90 -0.74
CA ILE A 199 9.70 -4.06 -1.61
C ILE A 199 9.67 -5.29 -0.70
N ASP A 200 8.48 -5.82 -0.46
CA ASP A 200 8.25 -7.06 0.26
C ASP A 200 6.92 -7.71 -0.16
N ARG A 201 6.58 -8.85 0.45
CA ARG A 201 5.36 -9.63 0.13
C ARG A 201 4.02 -8.89 0.36
N SER A 202 4.03 -7.78 1.09
CA SER A 202 2.84 -7.00 1.48
C SER A 202 2.81 -5.58 0.92
N HIS A 203 3.93 -5.08 0.40
CA HIS A 203 4.04 -3.75 -0.17
C HIS A 203 4.32 -3.81 -1.67
N TYR A 204 3.51 -3.07 -2.43
CA TYR A 204 3.65 -2.91 -3.87
C TYR A 204 3.39 -1.44 -4.21
N PRO A 205 4.11 -0.84 -5.19
CA PRO A 205 3.99 0.58 -5.51
C PRO A 205 2.59 1.02 -5.94
N VAL A 206 1.79 0.06 -6.42
CA VAL A 206 0.40 0.27 -6.84
C VAL A 206 -0.48 -0.76 -6.16
N PHE A 207 -1.46 -0.32 -5.41
CA PHE A 207 -2.42 -1.20 -4.76
C PHE A 207 -3.81 -0.56 -4.82
N HIS A 208 -4.84 -1.21 -4.32
CA HIS A 208 -6.21 -0.76 -4.51
C HIS A 208 -6.86 -0.45 -3.17
N GLN A 209 -7.49 0.71 -3.12
CA GLN A 209 -8.29 1.09 -1.96
C GLN A 209 -9.75 1.22 -2.34
N MET A 210 -10.60 0.93 -1.36
CA MET A 210 -11.98 1.34 -1.37
C MET A 210 -12.22 2.34 -0.25
N GLU A 211 -12.81 3.47 -0.61
CA GLU A 211 -13.39 4.42 0.33
C GLU A 211 -14.87 4.11 0.50
N GLY A 212 -15.43 4.42 1.67
CA GLY A 212 -16.86 4.63 1.79
C GLY A 212 -17.18 5.72 2.81
N ALA A 213 -18.32 6.38 2.62
CA ALA A 213 -18.82 7.37 3.56
C ALA A 213 -20.34 7.37 3.58
N MET A 214 -20.92 7.81 4.70
CA MET A 214 -22.37 8.00 4.86
C MET A 214 -22.63 9.31 5.59
N LEU A 215 -23.60 10.08 5.09
CA LEU A 215 -23.93 11.41 5.59
C LEU A 215 -25.40 11.50 6.01
N TRP A 216 -25.65 12.12 7.16
CA TRP A 216 -26.97 12.54 7.61
C TRP A 216 -27.14 14.04 7.45
N LYS A 217 -28.38 14.45 7.13
CA LYS A 217 -28.75 15.86 7.09
C LYS A 217 -29.04 16.37 8.50
N ARG A 218 -28.59 17.58 8.76
CA ARG A 218 -28.96 18.39 9.93
C ARG A 218 -29.92 19.51 9.49
N PRO A 219 -30.76 20.02 10.39
CA PRO A 219 -31.50 21.25 10.15
C PRO A 219 -30.55 22.41 9.80
N GLU A 220 -30.93 23.24 8.83
CA GLU A 220 -30.09 24.38 8.41
C GLU A 220 -29.93 25.43 9.52
N ASN A 221 -31.00 25.64 10.29
CA ASN A 221 -31.03 26.58 11.39
C ASN A 221 -30.45 25.93 12.65
N ASN A 222 -29.29 26.43 13.10
CA ASN A 222 -28.59 25.99 14.30
C ASN A 222 -28.38 24.46 14.39
N PRO A 223 -27.56 23.86 13.50
CA PRO A 223 -27.39 22.41 13.40
C PRO A 223 -27.00 21.73 14.73
N LEU A 224 -26.16 22.38 15.54
CA LEU A 224 -25.69 21.84 16.81
C LEU A 224 -26.82 21.80 17.87
N ALA A 225 -27.73 22.77 17.88
CA ALA A 225 -28.89 22.73 18.78
C ALA A 225 -29.85 21.57 18.44
N SER A 226 -29.83 21.09 17.20
CA SER A 226 -30.61 19.94 16.75
C SER A 226 -29.85 18.61 16.84
N SER A 227 -28.65 18.59 17.43
CA SER A 227 -27.79 17.39 17.45
C SER A 227 -28.46 16.17 18.08
N SER A 228 -29.32 16.37 19.09
CA SER A 228 -30.06 15.25 19.72
C SER A 228 -31.12 14.65 18.79
N GLU A 229 -31.74 15.45 17.92
CA GLU A 229 -32.65 14.94 16.88
C GLU A 229 -31.87 14.15 15.82
N THR A 230 -30.71 14.68 15.39
CA THR A 230 -29.81 13.98 14.47
C THR A 230 -29.33 12.65 15.08
N ALA A 231 -28.88 12.66 16.34
CA ALA A 231 -28.45 11.48 17.06
C ALA A 231 -29.58 10.43 17.17
N ALA A 232 -30.81 10.85 17.42
CA ALA A 232 -31.97 9.96 17.47
C ALA A 232 -32.24 9.28 16.12
N LYS A 233 -32.10 10.02 15.00
CA LYS A 233 -32.22 9.46 13.64
C LYS A 233 -31.13 8.43 13.38
N ILE A 234 -29.87 8.76 13.68
CA ILE A 234 -28.74 7.83 13.52
C ILE A 234 -28.94 6.56 14.36
N LYS A 235 -29.37 6.70 15.63
CA LYS A 235 -29.68 5.57 16.51
C LYS A 235 -30.83 4.70 15.97
N ALA A 236 -31.77 5.28 15.22
CA ALA A 236 -32.81 4.51 14.53
C ALA A 236 -32.23 3.72 13.35
N ASP A 237 -31.32 4.33 12.56
CA ASP A 237 -30.66 3.66 11.44
C ASP A 237 -29.79 2.48 11.90
N ILE A 238 -29.12 2.58 13.06
CA ILE A 238 -28.37 1.47 13.66
C ILE A 238 -29.24 0.20 13.81
N LYS A 239 -30.53 0.36 14.14
CA LYS A 239 -31.46 -0.77 14.32
C LYS A 239 -31.77 -1.49 13.01
N LEU A 240 -31.54 -0.83 11.86
CA LEU A 240 -31.68 -1.42 10.53
C LEU A 240 -30.46 -2.26 10.15
N ILE A 241 -29.34 -2.08 10.84
CA ILE A 241 -28.14 -2.89 10.62
C ILE A 241 -28.25 -4.18 11.45
N PRO A 242 -28.20 -5.37 10.81
CA PRO A 242 -28.21 -6.64 11.53
C PRO A 242 -27.12 -6.70 12.60
N SER A 243 -27.47 -7.26 13.76
CA SER A 243 -26.51 -7.57 14.82
C SER A 243 -25.67 -8.80 14.46
N HIS A 244 -24.52 -8.92 15.12
CA HIS A 244 -23.67 -10.10 15.09
C HIS A 244 -23.24 -10.46 16.51
N ASP A 245 -22.83 -11.72 16.68
CA ASP A 245 -22.41 -12.26 17.97
C ASP A 245 -20.89 -12.40 18.10
N VAL A 246 -20.13 -11.95 17.10
CA VAL A 246 -18.66 -11.91 17.16
C VAL A 246 -18.22 -10.91 18.25
N PRO A 247 -17.43 -11.34 19.25
CA PRO A 247 -16.87 -10.43 20.24
C PRO A 247 -15.88 -9.46 19.57
N VAL A 248 -16.08 -8.16 19.81
CA VAL A 248 -15.19 -7.09 19.33
C VAL A 248 -14.60 -6.39 20.55
N GLU A 249 -13.28 -6.31 20.60
CA GLU A 249 -12.57 -5.58 21.66
C GLU A 249 -12.57 -4.09 21.35
N ASP A 250 -13.19 -3.29 22.22
CA ASP A 250 -13.22 -1.83 22.11
C ASP A 250 -13.04 -1.20 23.51
N PRO A 251 -11.80 -1.23 24.05
CA PRO A 251 -11.57 -0.89 25.45
C PRO A 251 -11.58 0.63 25.71
N ASN A 252 -11.54 1.45 24.67
CA ASN A 252 -11.43 2.90 24.78
C ASN A 252 -12.80 3.56 24.62
N PRO A 253 -13.05 4.68 25.32
CA PRO A 253 -14.23 5.50 25.04
C PRO A 253 -14.16 6.06 23.62
N THR A 254 -15.33 6.35 23.02
CA THR A 254 -15.42 6.98 21.69
C THR A 254 -14.67 8.31 21.64
N ILE A 255 -14.78 9.12 22.70
CA ILE A 255 -14.22 10.46 22.78
C ILE A 255 -13.14 10.51 23.86
N HIS A 256 -11.99 11.07 23.52
CA HIS A 256 -10.91 11.34 24.46
C HIS A 256 -10.23 12.69 24.16
N PRO A 257 -10.08 13.62 25.13
CA PRO A 257 -9.65 15.00 24.84
C PRO A 257 -8.31 15.14 24.10
N GLN A 258 -7.34 14.24 24.33
CA GLN A 258 -6.02 14.30 23.68
C GLN A 258 -5.81 13.27 22.56
N ARG A 259 -6.31 12.05 22.74
CA ARG A 259 -6.04 10.92 21.84
C ARG A 259 -7.08 10.80 20.73
N ASN A 260 -8.33 11.19 21.01
CA ASN A 260 -9.43 11.02 20.09
C ASN A 260 -10.50 12.12 20.26
N PRO A 261 -10.14 13.39 19.94
CA PRO A 261 -10.89 14.55 20.40
C PRO A 261 -12.24 14.74 19.71
N LEU A 262 -13.17 15.34 20.45
CA LEU A 262 -14.44 15.85 19.93
C LEU A 262 -14.20 17.13 19.12
N GLN A 263 -14.94 17.29 18.01
CA GLN A 263 -15.05 18.54 17.28
C GLN A 263 -16.11 19.45 17.92
N ASP A 264 -15.85 19.92 19.15
CA ASP A 264 -16.83 20.55 20.05
C ASP A 264 -17.53 21.81 19.49
N GLN A 265 -16.89 22.48 18.54
CA GLN A 265 -17.48 23.62 17.81
C GLN A 265 -18.64 23.22 16.89
N TYR A 266 -18.71 21.96 16.48
CA TYR A 266 -19.59 21.50 15.41
C TYR A 266 -20.47 20.31 15.78
N HIS A 267 -20.03 19.47 16.72
CA HIS A 267 -20.69 18.23 17.11
C HIS A 267 -20.89 18.19 18.63
N SER A 268 -22.00 17.58 19.06
CA SER A 268 -22.19 17.21 20.46
C SER A 268 -21.68 15.79 20.73
N GLU A 269 -21.39 15.48 21.99
CA GLU A 269 -21.00 14.13 22.40
C GLU A 269 -22.04 13.09 22.00
N GLU A 270 -23.33 13.37 22.21
CA GLU A 270 -24.41 12.45 21.86
C GLU A 270 -24.46 12.12 20.36
N GLU A 271 -24.26 13.12 19.51
CA GLU A 271 -24.23 12.97 18.06
C GLU A 271 -23.04 12.12 17.62
N VAL A 272 -21.85 12.39 18.17
CA VAL A 272 -20.63 11.61 17.87
C VAL A 272 -20.75 10.17 18.33
N GLU A 273 -21.30 9.90 19.51
CA GLU A 273 -21.54 8.54 19.98
C GLU A 273 -22.49 7.77 19.05
N ALA A 274 -23.54 8.44 18.54
CA ALA A 274 -24.45 7.83 17.57
C ALA A 274 -23.75 7.54 16.23
N ILE A 275 -22.98 8.50 15.69
CA ILE A 275 -22.21 8.32 14.44
C ILE A 275 -21.21 7.17 14.59
N ALA A 276 -20.45 7.14 15.68
CA ALA A 276 -19.45 6.12 15.96
C ALA A 276 -20.08 4.73 16.09
N ALA A 277 -21.20 4.61 16.81
CA ALA A 277 -21.91 3.34 16.95
C ALA A 277 -22.44 2.82 15.59
N HIS A 278 -22.93 3.72 14.72
CA HIS A 278 -23.33 3.34 13.37
C HIS A 278 -22.13 2.91 12.52
N LEU A 279 -21.07 3.71 12.49
CA LEU A 279 -19.83 3.42 11.77
C LEU A 279 -19.28 2.04 12.15
N LYS A 280 -19.10 1.82 13.46
CA LYS A 280 -18.53 0.58 13.99
C LYS A 280 -19.40 -0.62 13.62
N ARG A 281 -20.72 -0.53 13.81
CA ARG A 281 -21.65 -1.62 13.44
C ARG A 281 -21.65 -1.92 11.93
N SER A 282 -21.57 -0.90 11.07
CA SER A 282 -21.47 -1.09 9.62
C SER A 282 -20.19 -1.82 9.22
N LEU A 283 -19.05 -1.41 9.79
CA LEU A 283 -17.74 -1.95 9.45
C LEU A 283 -17.49 -3.34 10.05
N GLU A 284 -17.94 -3.57 11.28
CA GLU A 284 -17.93 -4.90 11.92
C GLU A 284 -18.68 -5.90 11.06
N ARG A 285 -19.89 -5.58 10.60
CA ARG A 285 -20.66 -6.44 9.70
C ARG A 285 -19.90 -6.75 8.42
N MET A 286 -19.26 -5.74 7.82
CA MET A 286 -18.49 -5.92 6.59
C MET A 286 -17.29 -6.85 6.79
N VAL A 287 -16.50 -6.62 7.83
CA VAL A 287 -15.35 -7.46 8.17
C VAL A 287 -15.80 -8.87 8.52
N ILE A 288 -16.81 -9.03 9.38
CA ILE A 288 -17.32 -10.36 9.76
C ILE A 288 -17.81 -11.12 8.52
N LYS A 289 -18.50 -10.47 7.60
CA LYS A 289 -18.93 -11.10 6.34
C LYS A 289 -17.73 -11.57 5.52
N VAL A 290 -16.75 -10.71 5.31
CA VAL A 290 -15.50 -11.03 4.60
C VAL A 290 -14.83 -12.27 5.22
N PHE A 291 -14.57 -12.24 6.52
CA PHE A 291 -13.87 -13.34 7.19
C PHE A 291 -14.70 -14.61 7.26
N THR A 292 -16.03 -14.52 7.41
CA THR A 292 -16.92 -15.68 7.36
C THR A 292 -16.84 -16.39 6.01
N GLU A 293 -16.81 -15.64 4.90
CA GLU A 293 -16.66 -16.25 3.57
C GLU A 293 -15.25 -16.83 3.36
N GLY A 294 -14.21 -16.19 3.90
CA GLY A 294 -12.84 -16.73 3.91
C GLY A 294 -12.74 -18.06 4.67
N SER A 295 -13.36 -18.15 5.86
CA SER A 295 -13.42 -19.38 6.65
C SER A 295 -14.20 -20.50 5.95
N LYS A 296 -15.31 -20.18 5.27
CA LYS A 296 -16.05 -21.16 4.45
C LYS A 296 -15.19 -21.71 3.30
N ALA A 297 -14.46 -20.83 2.61
CA ALA A 297 -13.55 -21.23 1.55
C ALA A 297 -12.42 -22.12 2.07
N ALA A 298 -11.86 -21.80 3.25
CA ALA A 298 -10.87 -22.62 3.92
C ALA A 298 -11.42 -24.01 4.27
N ALA A 299 -12.59 -24.08 4.90
CA ALA A 299 -13.25 -25.34 5.24
C ALA A 299 -13.51 -26.23 4.00
N ALA A 300 -13.93 -25.63 2.89
CA ALA A 300 -14.14 -26.36 1.63
C ALA A 300 -12.84 -26.95 1.05
N SER A 301 -11.70 -26.29 1.28
CA SER A 301 -10.38 -26.72 0.78
C SER A 301 -9.63 -27.72 1.67
N SER A 302 -9.90 -27.72 2.99
CA SER A 302 -9.10 -28.44 3.99
C SER A 302 -9.69 -29.78 4.46
N GLY A 303 -10.85 -30.20 3.92
CA GLY A 303 -11.50 -31.45 4.34
C GLY A 303 -12.05 -31.39 5.77
N SER A 304 -12.33 -32.55 6.39
CA SER A 304 -13.04 -32.67 7.68
C SER A 304 -12.26 -32.19 8.92
N ASP A 305 -10.98 -31.84 8.79
CA ASP A 305 -10.08 -31.54 9.92
C ASP A 305 -9.85 -30.02 10.12
N TYR A 306 -10.64 -29.16 9.46
CA TYR A 306 -10.57 -27.71 9.64
C TYR A 306 -11.43 -27.24 10.82
N GLU A 307 -10.75 -26.90 11.93
CA GLU A 307 -11.35 -26.14 13.02
C GLU A 307 -11.05 -24.65 12.81
N PRO A 308 -12.04 -23.82 12.46
CA PRO A 308 -11.83 -22.39 12.31
C PRO A 308 -11.44 -21.76 13.65
N GLU A 309 -10.30 -21.07 13.70
CA GLU A 309 -10.02 -20.20 14.83
C GLU A 309 -11.13 -19.14 14.93
N PRO A 310 -11.61 -18.83 16.15
CA PRO A 310 -12.61 -17.80 16.33
C PRO A 310 -12.06 -16.45 15.85
N LEU A 311 -12.85 -15.75 15.03
CA LEU A 311 -12.52 -14.42 14.54
C LEU A 311 -12.35 -13.47 15.75
N LYS A 312 -11.18 -12.86 15.87
CA LYS A 312 -10.90 -11.83 16.88
C LYS A 312 -10.75 -10.49 16.17
N VAL A 313 -11.51 -9.51 16.65
CA VAL A 313 -11.60 -8.18 16.07
C VAL A 313 -11.38 -7.16 17.18
N ARG A 314 -10.65 -6.08 16.91
CA ARG A 314 -10.49 -4.98 17.86
C ARG A 314 -10.47 -3.61 17.20
N TRP A 315 -11.00 -2.63 17.92
CA TRP A 315 -10.89 -1.22 17.59
C TRP A 315 -9.66 -0.62 18.25
N VAL A 316 -8.88 0.13 17.49
CA VAL A 316 -7.72 0.89 17.95
C VAL A 316 -7.97 2.36 17.65
N GLU A 317 -7.73 3.25 18.61
CA GLU A 317 -7.79 4.68 18.33
C GLU A 317 -6.69 5.07 17.35
N ALA A 318 -7.03 5.90 16.37
CA ALA A 318 -6.12 6.35 15.34
C ALA A 318 -6.19 7.88 15.19
N TYR A 319 -5.37 8.43 14.30
CA TYR A 319 -5.42 9.83 13.92
C TYR A 319 -5.34 9.98 12.41
N PHE A 320 -6.33 10.67 11.84
CA PHE A 320 -6.31 11.11 10.46
C PHE A 320 -6.65 12.62 10.41
N PRO A 321 -5.97 13.43 9.58
CA PRO A 321 -6.25 14.87 9.51
C PRO A 321 -7.70 15.23 9.12
N PHE A 322 -8.42 14.31 8.48
CA PHE A 322 -9.77 14.49 7.93
C PHE A 322 -10.88 13.77 8.71
N THR A 323 -10.57 13.11 9.83
CA THR A 323 -11.57 12.53 10.74
C THR A 323 -11.23 12.77 12.21
N SER A 324 -12.23 12.96 13.07
CA SER A 324 -12.10 12.98 14.52
C SER A 324 -13.47 12.85 15.20
N PRO A 325 -13.68 11.90 16.13
CA PRO A 325 -12.78 10.82 16.51
C PRO A 325 -12.48 9.82 15.37
N SER A 326 -11.37 9.09 15.46
CA SER A 326 -10.84 8.18 14.44
C SER A 326 -10.43 6.83 15.04
N TRP A 327 -10.55 5.78 14.22
CA TRP A 327 -10.19 4.42 14.59
C TRP A 327 -9.59 3.64 13.43
N GLU A 328 -8.85 2.60 13.79
CA GLU A 328 -8.50 1.48 12.92
C GLU A 328 -9.22 0.23 13.41
N LEU A 329 -9.62 -0.64 12.47
CA LEU A 329 -10.17 -1.96 12.78
C LEU A 329 -9.13 -3.01 12.45
N GLU A 330 -8.72 -3.78 13.46
CA GLU A 330 -7.74 -4.84 13.30
C GLU A 330 -8.38 -6.22 13.49
N VAL A 331 -7.85 -7.20 12.75
CA VAL A 331 -8.22 -8.61 12.90
C VAL A 331 -6.98 -9.42 13.26
N PHE A 332 -7.14 -10.36 14.20
CA PHE A 332 -6.06 -11.28 14.54
C PHE A 332 -5.97 -12.39 13.49
N TRP A 333 -4.81 -12.50 12.85
CA TRP A 333 -4.57 -13.47 11.80
C TRP A 333 -3.12 -13.96 11.84
N GLN A 334 -2.91 -15.29 11.76
CA GLN A 334 -1.58 -15.91 11.74
C GLN A 334 -0.66 -15.47 12.89
N GLY A 335 -1.22 -15.27 14.09
CA GLY A 335 -0.46 -14.93 15.29
C GLY A 335 -0.18 -13.44 15.49
N GLU A 336 -0.58 -12.56 14.55
CA GLU A 336 -0.38 -11.11 14.64
C GLU A 336 -1.71 -10.37 14.44
N TRP A 337 -1.79 -9.14 14.98
CA TRP A 337 -2.90 -8.23 14.68
C TRP A 337 -2.63 -7.51 13.37
N LEU A 338 -3.63 -7.49 12.50
CA LEU A 338 -3.54 -6.90 11.17
C LEU A 338 -4.61 -5.83 11.00
N GLU A 339 -4.18 -4.59 10.82
CA GLU A 339 -5.03 -3.46 10.42
C GLU A 339 -5.71 -3.75 9.08
N ILE A 340 -7.04 -3.65 9.02
CA ILE A 340 -7.82 -3.89 7.80
C ILE A 340 -8.26 -2.58 7.16
N LEU A 341 -8.58 -1.58 7.98
CA LEU A 341 -9.13 -0.29 7.55
C LEU A 341 -8.88 0.80 8.59
N GLY A 342 -8.88 2.04 8.12
CA GLY A 342 -8.97 3.25 8.94
C GLY A 342 -10.31 3.96 8.71
N CYS A 343 -10.86 4.59 9.74
CA CYS A 343 -12.15 5.26 9.69
C CYS A 343 -12.31 6.35 10.75
N GLY A 344 -13.40 7.10 10.67
CA GLY A 344 -13.75 8.04 11.73
C GLY A 344 -14.94 8.94 11.38
N VAL A 345 -15.28 9.81 12.32
CA VAL A 345 -16.26 10.88 12.12
C VAL A 345 -15.62 11.96 11.26
N ILE A 346 -16.25 12.34 10.15
CA ILE A 346 -15.69 13.29 9.18
C ILE A 346 -15.44 14.66 9.85
N GLN A 347 -14.29 15.28 9.56
CA GLN A 347 -14.02 16.65 9.99
C GLN A 347 -15.07 17.60 9.38
N GLN A 348 -15.76 18.37 10.22
CA GLN A 348 -16.83 19.26 9.76
C GLN A 348 -16.30 20.30 8.76
N ASN A 349 -15.06 20.75 8.93
CA ASN A 349 -14.41 21.67 7.99
C ASN A 349 -14.32 21.08 6.57
N LEU A 350 -14.12 19.76 6.43
CA LEU A 350 -14.11 19.11 5.12
C LEU A 350 -15.50 19.17 4.48
N LEU A 351 -16.57 18.90 5.24
CA LEU A 351 -17.95 19.02 4.76
C LEU A 351 -18.33 20.47 4.40
N ASN A 352 -17.90 21.43 5.21
CA ASN A 352 -18.08 22.86 4.95
C ASN A 352 -17.38 23.27 3.64
N ASN A 353 -16.13 22.83 3.45
CA ASN A 353 -15.35 23.07 2.22
C ASN A 353 -15.83 22.25 1.02
N SER A 354 -16.76 21.32 1.22
CA SER A 354 -17.40 20.51 0.18
C SER A 354 -18.82 21.00 -0.14
N ASP A 355 -19.16 22.22 0.27
CA ASP A 355 -20.47 22.85 0.04
C ASP A 355 -21.65 22.06 0.63
N VAL A 356 -21.39 21.27 1.68
CA VAL A 356 -22.41 20.48 2.41
C VAL A 356 -22.37 20.71 3.93
N PRO A 357 -22.40 21.98 4.41
CA PRO A 357 -22.19 22.31 5.82
C PRO A 357 -23.28 21.74 6.76
N HIS A 358 -24.48 21.51 6.23
CA HIS A 358 -25.62 20.97 6.98
C HIS A 358 -25.63 19.43 7.02
N ARG A 359 -24.48 18.79 6.85
CA ARG A 359 -24.32 17.34 6.97
C ARG A 359 -23.32 16.97 8.06
N VAL A 360 -23.47 15.77 8.58
CA VAL A 360 -22.52 15.05 9.46
C VAL A 360 -22.43 13.62 9.00
N GLY A 361 -21.34 12.92 9.33
CA GLY A 361 -21.20 11.54 8.90
C GLY A 361 -19.89 10.91 9.28
N TRP A 362 -19.71 9.70 8.78
CA TRP A 362 -18.49 8.94 8.93
C TRP A 362 -17.91 8.58 7.56
N ALA A 363 -16.60 8.31 7.54
CA ALA A 363 -15.90 7.76 6.39
C ALA A 363 -14.96 6.63 6.81
N PHE A 364 -14.65 5.73 5.88
CA PHE A 364 -13.62 4.70 6.01
C PHE A 364 -12.82 4.55 4.72
N GLY A 365 -11.60 4.04 4.86
CA GLY A 365 -10.75 3.61 3.76
C GLY A 365 -10.11 2.26 4.08
N LEU A 366 -10.10 1.35 3.13
CA LEU A 366 -9.52 0.01 3.29
C LEU A 366 -8.67 -0.40 2.10
N GLY A 367 -7.69 -1.28 2.34
CA GLY A 367 -6.87 -1.89 1.29
C GLY A 367 -7.47 -3.20 0.79
N ILE A 368 -7.75 -3.31 -0.50
CA ILE A 368 -8.40 -4.49 -1.10
C ILE A 368 -7.45 -5.68 -1.13
N GLU A 369 -6.17 -5.48 -1.46
CA GLU A 369 -5.16 -6.54 -1.50
C GLU A 369 -5.04 -7.23 -0.14
N ARG A 370 -5.01 -6.46 0.95
CA ARG A 370 -4.89 -7.03 2.29
C ARG A 370 -6.05 -7.97 2.60
N ILE A 371 -7.27 -7.56 2.29
CA ILE A 371 -8.45 -8.41 2.45
C ILE A 371 -8.41 -9.60 1.50
N ALA A 372 -8.04 -9.41 0.24
CA ALA A 372 -7.94 -10.48 -0.75
C ALA A 372 -6.89 -11.52 -0.37
N MET A 373 -5.72 -11.12 0.13
CA MET A 373 -4.68 -12.03 0.62
C MET A 373 -5.22 -12.93 1.73
N LEU A 374 -6.03 -12.39 2.64
CA LEU A 374 -6.67 -13.15 3.71
C LEU A 374 -7.74 -14.10 3.19
N LEU A 375 -8.66 -13.59 2.36
CA LEU A 375 -9.76 -14.36 1.76
C LEU A 375 -9.24 -15.56 0.95
N PHE A 376 -8.33 -15.27 0.03
CA PHE A 376 -7.85 -16.22 -0.97
C PHE A 376 -6.55 -16.93 -0.57
N ASN A 377 -5.94 -16.67 0.60
CA ASN A 377 -4.64 -17.22 1.00
C ASN A 377 -3.45 -16.83 0.10
N ILE A 378 -3.50 -15.66 -0.52
CA ILE A 378 -2.46 -15.24 -1.46
C ILE A 378 -1.26 -14.77 -0.63
N PRO A 379 -0.08 -15.42 -0.75
CA PRO A 379 1.05 -15.18 0.16
C PRO A 379 1.89 -13.94 -0.20
N ASP A 380 1.69 -13.39 -1.39
CA ASP A 380 2.54 -12.35 -1.98
C ASP A 380 1.70 -11.43 -2.87
N ILE A 381 1.73 -10.12 -2.59
CA ILE A 381 0.98 -9.09 -3.30
C ILE A 381 1.31 -9.03 -4.80
N ARG A 382 2.54 -9.41 -5.21
CA ARG A 382 2.96 -9.41 -6.62
C ARG A 382 2.12 -10.37 -7.47
N LEU A 383 1.52 -11.40 -6.86
CA LEU A 383 0.65 -12.35 -7.57
C LEU A 383 -0.56 -11.67 -8.20
N PHE A 384 -1.12 -10.62 -7.59
CA PHE A 384 -2.22 -9.85 -8.19
C PHE A 384 -1.83 -9.18 -9.52
N TRP A 385 -0.54 -8.90 -9.72
CA TRP A 385 -0.03 -8.27 -10.93
C TRP A 385 0.47 -9.28 -11.97
N SER A 386 0.58 -10.55 -11.59
CA SER A 386 1.01 -11.64 -12.46
C SER A 386 0.12 -11.79 -13.69
N ARG A 387 0.72 -12.19 -14.81
CA ARG A 387 0.00 -12.60 -16.04
C ARG A 387 -0.03 -14.11 -16.22
N ASP A 388 0.40 -14.85 -15.21
CA ASP A 388 0.46 -16.30 -15.22
C ASP A 388 -0.93 -16.93 -15.12
N GLU A 389 -1.31 -17.70 -16.14
CA GLU A 389 -2.57 -18.43 -16.17
C GLU A 389 -2.71 -19.41 -14.99
N ARG A 390 -1.61 -19.95 -14.45
CA ARG A 390 -1.65 -20.81 -13.26
C ARG A 390 -2.19 -20.10 -12.03
N PHE A 391 -2.06 -18.77 -11.97
CA PHE A 391 -2.67 -17.93 -10.93
C PHE A 391 -4.08 -17.51 -11.36
N LEU A 392 -4.22 -16.91 -12.54
CA LEU A 392 -5.46 -16.29 -12.99
C LEU A 392 -6.61 -17.29 -13.13
N SER A 393 -6.34 -18.51 -13.60
CA SER A 393 -7.37 -19.54 -13.83
C SER A 393 -7.96 -20.14 -12.55
N GLN A 394 -7.43 -19.81 -11.37
CA GLN A 394 -7.92 -20.32 -10.08
C GLN A 394 -9.14 -19.56 -9.55
N PHE A 395 -9.41 -18.37 -10.08
CA PHE A 395 -10.45 -17.47 -9.59
C PHE A 395 -11.57 -17.32 -10.61
N ARG A 396 -12.79 -17.11 -10.11
CA ARG A 396 -13.97 -16.88 -10.93
C ARG A 396 -14.93 -15.95 -10.19
N ALA A 397 -15.58 -15.06 -10.91
CA ALA A 397 -16.57 -14.13 -10.39
C ALA A 397 -17.60 -14.84 -9.49
N GLY A 398 -17.83 -14.28 -8.31
CA GLY A 398 -18.81 -14.78 -7.33
C GLY A 398 -18.35 -16.01 -6.52
N GLN A 399 -17.12 -16.49 -6.70
CA GLN A 399 -16.57 -17.61 -5.94
C GLN A 399 -15.36 -17.17 -5.12
N ILE A 400 -15.29 -17.61 -3.87
CA ILE A 400 -14.13 -17.39 -3.00
C ILE A 400 -13.42 -18.74 -2.86
N THR A 401 -12.29 -18.87 -3.55
CA THR A 401 -11.51 -20.11 -3.65
C THR A 401 -10.14 -19.89 -3.03
N ARG A 402 -9.65 -20.79 -2.18
CA ARG A 402 -8.29 -20.66 -1.64
C ARG A 402 -7.29 -20.88 -2.77
N PHE A 403 -6.34 -19.96 -2.91
CA PHE A 403 -5.21 -20.05 -3.81
C PHE A 403 -4.39 -21.30 -3.49
N GLU A 404 -4.19 -22.12 -4.50
CA GLU A 404 -3.31 -23.28 -4.47
C GLU A 404 -1.92 -22.84 -4.99
N PRO A 405 -0.89 -22.83 -4.12
CA PRO A 405 0.44 -22.42 -4.52
C PRO A 405 1.03 -23.38 -5.55
N PHE A 406 1.58 -22.84 -6.63
CA PHE A 406 2.43 -23.58 -7.55
C PHE A 406 3.91 -23.44 -7.19
N SER A 407 4.74 -24.35 -7.72
CA SER A 407 6.18 -24.42 -7.43
C SER A 407 6.87 -23.06 -7.59
N LYS A 408 7.52 -22.59 -6.52
CA LYS A 408 8.33 -21.37 -6.55
C LYS A 408 9.62 -21.61 -7.32
N HIS A 409 10.05 -20.62 -8.09
CA HIS A 409 11.36 -20.61 -8.73
C HIS A 409 12.48 -20.34 -7.71
N PRO A 410 13.72 -20.83 -7.95
CA PRO A 410 14.85 -20.56 -7.06
C PRO A 410 15.11 -19.06 -6.89
N ALA A 411 15.46 -18.63 -5.65
CA ALA A 411 15.94 -17.27 -5.40
C ALA A 411 17.39 -17.08 -5.83
N CYS A 412 17.72 -15.85 -6.20
CA CYS A 412 19.07 -15.37 -6.40
C CYS A 412 19.31 -14.13 -5.51
N TYR A 413 20.00 -14.32 -4.39
CA TYR A 413 20.32 -13.22 -3.47
C TYR A 413 21.59 -12.49 -3.91
N LYS A 414 21.55 -11.15 -3.84
CA LYS A 414 22.71 -10.29 -4.04
C LYS A 414 22.73 -9.19 -2.98
N ASP A 415 23.90 -8.91 -2.44
CA ASP A 415 24.08 -7.87 -1.43
C ASP A 415 24.80 -6.67 -2.06
N VAL A 416 24.32 -5.46 -1.80
CA VAL A 416 24.96 -4.21 -2.19
C VAL A 416 25.28 -3.40 -0.95
N ALA A 417 26.58 -3.17 -0.71
CA ALA A 417 27.07 -2.35 0.38
C ALA A 417 27.68 -1.05 -0.17
N PHE A 418 27.44 0.05 0.52
CA PHE A 418 28.00 1.35 0.14
C PHE A 418 28.14 2.29 1.33
N TRP A 419 28.95 3.31 1.13
CA TRP A 419 29.07 4.46 2.01
C TRP A 419 28.24 5.61 1.46
N LEU A 420 27.47 6.24 2.33
CA LEU A 420 26.75 7.46 1.99
C LEU A 420 27.73 8.64 1.85
N PRO A 421 27.48 9.58 0.92
CA PRO A 421 28.23 10.82 0.88
C PRO A 421 27.91 11.66 2.14
N PRO A 422 28.86 12.50 2.63
CA PRO A 422 28.63 13.32 3.82
C PRO A 422 27.38 14.21 3.75
N SER A 423 27.04 14.69 2.55
CA SER A 423 25.83 15.50 2.28
C SER A 423 24.52 14.75 2.47
N ALA A 424 24.51 13.43 2.30
CA ALA A 424 23.31 12.60 2.43
C ALA A 424 22.96 12.23 3.88
N VAL A 425 23.88 12.42 4.82
CA VAL A 425 23.73 12.04 6.24
C VAL A 425 23.08 13.16 7.07
N THR A 426 23.14 14.41 6.61
CA THR A 426 22.83 15.62 7.42
C THR A 426 21.57 16.39 7.03
N GLY A 427 20.64 15.76 6.31
CA GLY A 427 19.36 16.38 5.95
C GLY A 427 18.25 16.06 6.94
N GLY A 428 17.60 17.08 7.50
CA GLY A 428 16.24 16.93 8.04
C GLY A 428 15.25 16.91 6.88
N SER A 429 14.14 16.20 7.03
CA SER A 429 13.02 16.14 6.07
C SER A 429 12.64 17.56 5.65
N SER A 430 13.02 17.97 4.43
CA SER A 430 12.61 19.26 3.89
C SER A 430 11.57 19.00 2.83
N ALA A 431 10.32 19.35 3.15
CA ALA A 431 9.18 19.35 2.23
C ALA A 431 9.32 20.39 1.09
N ALA A 432 10.50 20.98 0.89
CA ALA A 432 10.71 22.11 -0.01
C ALA A 432 12.08 22.02 -0.71
N GLY A 433 12.19 21.11 -1.68
CA GLY A 433 13.14 21.20 -2.81
C GLY A 433 14.65 21.32 -2.53
N GLY A 434 15.12 21.19 -1.29
CA GLY A 434 16.54 21.17 -0.92
C GLY A 434 17.17 19.79 -1.11
N ALA A 435 18.49 19.68 -0.90
CA ALA A 435 19.19 18.39 -0.90
C ALA A 435 18.55 17.46 0.14
N VAL A 436 17.83 16.44 -0.33
CA VAL A 436 17.09 15.50 0.51
C VAL A 436 18.11 14.52 1.11
N PRO A 437 18.04 14.23 2.42
CA PRO A 437 18.82 13.13 3.00
C PRO A 437 18.48 11.82 2.27
N PHE A 438 19.43 10.90 2.20
CA PHE A 438 19.18 9.59 1.59
C PHE A 438 18.06 8.86 2.33
N HIS A 439 17.06 8.39 1.59
CA HIS A 439 15.93 7.65 2.13
C HIS A 439 15.93 6.20 1.65
N GLU A 440 15.41 5.27 2.46
CA GLU A 440 15.37 3.85 2.08
C GLU A 440 14.58 3.62 0.79
N ASN A 441 13.48 4.37 0.58
CA ASN A 441 12.67 4.33 -0.64
C ASN A 441 13.44 4.72 -1.90
N ASP A 442 14.58 5.39 -1.78
CA ASP A 442 15.42 5.68 -2.96
C ASP A 442 16.09 4.41 -3.50
N VAL A 443 16.53 3.51 -2.61
CA VAL A 443 16.99 2.17 -2.99
C VAL A 443 15.83 1.38 -3.58
N MET A 444 14.65 1.45 -2.94
CA MET A 444 13.47 0.73 -3.42
C MET A 444 13.10 1.15 -4.84
N GLU A 445 13.14 2.45 -5.16
CA GLU A 445 12.84 2.91 -6.52
C GLU A 445 13.88 2.50 -7.56
N ILE A 446 15.18 2.56 -7.23
CA ILE A 446 16.22 2.08 -8.14
C ILE A 446 16.01 0.60 -8.43
N VAL A 447 15.82 -0.20 -7.38
CA VAL A 447 15.64 -1.65 -7.51
C VAL A 447 14.35 -1.97 -8.28
N ARG A 448 13.25 -1.26 -8.01
CA ARG A 448 11.98 -1.41 -8.72
C ARG A 448 12.08 -0.98 -10.19
N GLY A 449 12.77 0.12 -10.47
CA GLY A 449 12.96 0.62 -11.83
C GLY A 449 13.76 -0.33 -12.71
N ILE A 450 14.72 -1.07 -12.13
CA ILE A 450 15.59 -2.00 -12.85
C ILE A 450 15.02 -3.41 -12.88
N GLY A 451 14.62 -3.94 -11.71
CA GLY A 451 14.22 -5.32 -11.54
C GLY A 451 12.72 -5.57 -11.69
N GLY A 452 11.87 -4.54 -11.53
CA GLY A 452 10.41 -4.68 -11.57
C GLY A 452 9.90 -5.83 -10.71
N ASP A 453 9.06 -6.69 -11.29
CA ASP A 453 8.47 -7.87 -10.63
C ASP A 453 9.45 -9.04 -10.43
N LEU A 454 10.67 -8.93 -10.95
CA LEU A 454 11.71 -9.95 -10.76
C LEU A 454 12.37 -9.85 -9.38
N VAL A 455 12.07 -8.80 -8.62
CA VAL A 455 12.53 -8.62 -7.24
C VAL A 455 11.40 -9.00 -6.29
N GLU A 456 11.70 -9.91 -5.36
CA GLU A 456 10.75 -10.38 -4.35
C GLU A 456 10.79 -9.54 -3.09
N ASP A 457 11.98 -9.23 -2.60
CA ASP A 457 12.15 -8.40 -1.43
C ASP A 457 13.50 -7.68 -1.44
N VAL A 458 13.55 -6.56 -0.72
CA VAL A 458 14.77 -5.80 -0.45
C VAL A 458 14.83 -5.51 1.04
N SER A 459 15.91 -5.93 1.68
CA SER A 459 16.08 -5.82 3.14
C SER A 459 17.39 -5.10 3.49
N LEU A 460 17.33 -4.10 4.38
CA LEU A 460 18.52 -3.54 5.01
C LEU A 460 19.07 -4.56 6.03
N ILE A 461 20.24 -5.12 5.77
CA ILE A 461 20.82 -6.20 6.58
C ILE A 461 21.99 -5.75 7.47
N ASP A 462 22.59 -4.60 7.18
CA ASP A 462 23.67 -4.01 7.98
C ASP A 462 23.64 -2.48 7.85
N GLU A 463 23.80 -1.78 8.99
CA GLU A 463 23.98 -0.33 9.05
C GLU A 463 24.98 -0.01 10.17
N PHE A 464 26.03 0.74 9.85
CA PHE A 464 26.93 1.26 10.88
C PHE A 464 27.60 2.58 10.49
N THR A 465 28.12 3.29 11.49
CA THR A 465 28.93 4.50 11.30
C THR A 465 30.38 4.20 11.65
N HIS A 466 31.30 4.43 10.72
CA HIS A 466 32.72 4.14 10.93
C HIS A 466 33.33 5.13 11.94
N PRO A 467 33.94 4.68 13.04
CA PRO A 467 34.27 5.54 14.19
C PRO A 467 35.30 6.62 13.88
N LYS A 468 36.23 6.37 12.95
CA LYS A 468 37.30 7.35 12.61
C LYS A 468 36.91 8.35 11.53
N THR A 469 36.12 7.90 10.55
CA THR A 469 35.78 8.69 9.36
C THR A 469 34.38 9.30 9.49
N GLN A 470 33.59 8.85 10.48
CA GLN A 470 32.19 9.19 10.69
C GLN A 470 31.30 8.95 9.45
N ARG A 471 31.79 8.14 8.50
CA ARG A 471 31.02 7.74 7.31
C ARG A 471 29.98 6.72 7.72
N LYS A 472 28.74 6.90 7.26
CA LYS A 472 27.66 5.93 7.42
C LYS A 472 27.70 4.93 6.27
N SER A 473 27.65 3.65 6.58
CA SER A 473 27.54 2.56 5.61
C SER A 473 26.23 1.81 5.77
N MET A 474 25.70 1.34 4.65
CA MET A 474 24.48 0.55 4.57
C MET A 474 24.73 -0.66 3.66
N CYS A 475 24.09 -1.79 3.98
CA CYS A 475 24.10 -2.99 3.15
C CYS A 475 22.67 -3.48 2.93
N TYR A 476 22.26 -3.56 1.68
CA TYR A 476 20.95 -4.09 1.30
C TYR A 476 21.10 -5.46 0.65
N ARG A 477 20.26 -6.41 1.07
CA ARG A 477 20.06 -7.70 0.39
C ARG A 477 18.88 -7.58 -0.55
N ILE A 478 19.10 -7.91 -1.81
CA ILE A 478 18.08 -7.94 -2.86
C ILE A 478 17.85 -9.40 -3.24
N ASN A 479 16.59 -9.84 -3.16
CA ASN A 479 16.17 -11.18 -3.56
C ASN A 479 15.56 -11.14 -4.96
N TYR A 480 16.31 -11.58 -5.97
CA TYR A 480 15.79 -11.74 -7.32
C TYR A 480 15.09 -13.09 -7.45
N ARG A 481 13.76 -13.07 -7.59
CA ARG A 481 12.93 -14.24 -7.83
C ARG A 481 11.68 -13.85 -8.62
N SER A 482 11.60 -14.34 -9.85
CA SER A 482 10.41 -14.24 -10.70
C SER A 482 9.33 -15.23 -10.25
N LEU A 483 8.06 -14.80 -10.39
CA LEU A 483 6.90 -15.67 -10.21
C LEU A 483 6.66 -16.61 -11.40
N GLU A 484 7.18 -16.27 -12.58
CA GLU A 484 6.82 -16.90 -13.85
C GLU A 484 7.90 -17.85 -14.39
N ARG A 485 9.18 -17.59 -14.08
CA ARG A 485 10.30 -18.40 -14.58
C ARG A 485 11.50 -18.45 -13.64
N THR A 486 12.41 -19.39 -13.88
CA THR A 486 13.71 -19.40 -13.21
C THR A 486 14.58 -18.28 -13.77
N LEU A 487 15.18 -17.48 -12.89
CA LEU A 487 16.20 -16.49 -13.24
C LEU A 487 17.58 -17.14 -13.25
N THR A 488 18.36 -16.84 -14.28
CA THR A 488 19.77 -17.22 -14.31
C THR A 488 20.59 -16.31 -13.40
N ASN A 489 21.74 -16.80 -12.93
CA ASN A 489 22.68 -15.96 -12.18
C ASN A 489 23.22 -14.80 -13.04
N GLU A 490 23.35 -14.99 -14.34
CA GLU A 490 23.84 -13.96 -15.28
C GLU A 490 22.85 -12.80 -15.37
N GLU A 491 21.57 -13.07 -15.59
CA GLU A 491 20.51 -12.04 -15.60
C GLU A 491 20.43 -11.29 -14.26
N ALA A 492 20.48 -12.02 -13.14
CA ALA A 492 20.43 -11.41 -11.81
C ALA A 492 21.67 -10.55 -11.52
N ASN A 493 22.86 -10.96 -11.98
CA ASN A 493 24.08 -10.16 -11.87
C ASN A 493 24.00 -8.89 -12.71
N GLU A 494 23.49 -8.98 -13.95
CA GLU A 494 23.35 -7.81 -14.83
C GLU A 494 22.43 -6.75 -14.22
N MET A 495 21.25 -7.16 -13.72
CA MET A 495 20.35 -6.25 -13.01
C MET A 495 21.01 -5.66 -11.75
N HIS A 496 21.72 -6.49 -10.99
CA HIS A 496 22.37 -6.03 -9.77
C HIS A 496 23.52 -5.05 -10.04
N ASP A 497 24.29 -5.23 -11.11
CA ASP A 497 25.31 -4.28 -11.53
C ASP A 497 24.70 -2.97 -12.02
N GLN A 498 23.55 -3.01 -12.69
CA GLN A 498 22.79 -1.78 -13.00
C GLN A 498 22.32 -1.06 -11.73
N VAL A 499 21.81 -1.78 -10.72
CA VAL A 499 21.42 -1.20 -9.42
C VAL A 499 22.61 -0.51 -8.76
N ARG A 500 23.76 -1.20 -8.71
CA ARG A 500 25.01 -0.66 -8.14
C ARG A 500 25.45 0.59 -8.88
N LYS A 501 25.39 0.58 -10.22
CA LYS A 501 25.74 1.74 -11.04
C LYS A 501 24.79 2.92 -10.78
N GLN A 502 23.48 2.69 -10.79
CA GLN A 502 22.49 3.74 -10.60
C GLN A 502 22.59 4.38 -9.20
N LEU A 503 22.88 3.59 -8.16
CA LEU A 503 23.14 4.12 -6.81
C LEU A 503 24.33 5.09 -6.80
N VAL A 504 25.40 4.79 -7.52
CA VAL A 504 26.56 5.68 -7.66
C VAL A 504 26.20 6.93 -8.47
N ASP A 505 25.51 6.75 -9.60
CA ASP A 505 25.20 7.84 -10.53
C ASP A 505 24.20 8.86 -9.92
N ASP A 506 23.17 8.38 -9.21
CA ASP A 506 22.11 9.25 -8.66
C ASP A 506 22.46 9.84 -7.29
N PHE A 507 23.11 9.05 -6.43
CA PHE A 507 23.32 9.42 -5.03
C PHE A 507 24.79 9.64 -4.68
N GLY A 508 25.73 9.42 -5.61
CA GLY A 508 27.16 9.62 -5.36
C GLY A 508 27.70 8.72 -4.24
N VAL A 509 27.09 7.55 -4.02
CA VAL A 509 27.55 6.60 -2.99
C VAL A 509 28.88 5.98 -3.41
N GLU A 510 29.67 5.54 -2.43
CA GLU A 510 30.90 4.79 -2.68
C GLU A 510 30.64 3.31 -2.36
N LEU A 511 30.62 2.46 -3.39
CA LEU A 511 30.40 1.02 -3.23
C LEU A 511 31.51 0.38 -2.36
N ARG A 512 31.15 -0.60 -1.53
CA ARG A 512 32.02 -1.28 -0.56
C ARG A 512 32.20 -2.77 -0.89
#